data_AF-A0A3M0E418-F1
#
_entry.id   AF-A0A3M0E418-F1
#
_cell.length_a   1.000
_cell.length_b   1.000
_cell.length_c   1.000
_cell.angle_alpha   90.00
_cell.angle_beta   90.00
_cell.angle_gamma   90.00
#
_symmetry.space_group_name_H-M   'P 1'
#
loop_
_entity.id
_entity.type
_entity.pdbx_description
1 polymer ?
#
loop_
_entity_poly.entity_id
_entity_poly.type
_entity_poly.pdbx_seq_one_letter_code
_entity_poly.pdbx_strand_id
1 'polypeptide(L)'
;MFARQWEAMSDLPPGLDDPDYAAFAWARFRAIMAWMVLAAAVCVAAIIAAMAHIQGPLHLVTMLAVIGGVGGSVMMAGLLMGLAFLSSGSGHDEDVTRID
;
A
#
# COMPACT_ATOMS: atom_id res chain seq x y z
N MET A 1 -34.23 26.72 12.31
CA MET A 1 -33.70 25.36 12.55
C MET A 1 -32.92 24.86 11.34
N PHE A 2 -33.46 25.01 10.13
CA PHE A 2 -32.81 24.69 8.85
C PHE A 2 -31.42 25.33 8.60
N ALA A 3 -31.19 26.57 9.01
CA ALA A 3 -29.88 27.23 8.80
C ALA A 3 -28.73 26.56 9.59
N ARG A 4 -29.00 25.99 10.77
CA ARG A 4 -27.99 25.24 11.55
C ARG A 4 -27.67 23.86 10.96
N GLN A 5 -28.56 23.30 10.13
CA GLN A 5 -28.28 22.06 9.41
C GLN A 5 -27.31 22.27 8.25
N TRP A 6 -27.28 23.46 7.63
CA TRP A 6 -26.38 23.79 6.53
C TRP A 6 -24.90 23.92 6.95
N GLU A 7 -24.64 24.46 8.14
CA GLU A 7 -23.28 24.56 8.69
C GLU A 7 -22.68 23.19 9.04
N ALA A 8 -23.51 22.23 9.45
CA ALA A 8 -23.06 20.87 9.78
C ALA A 8 -22.76 20.00 8.54
N MET A 9 -23.23 20.39 7.35
CA MET A 9 -23.02 19.67 6.08
C MET A 9 -21.88 20.28 5.23
N SER A 10 -21.29 21.41 5.65
CA SER A 10 -20.04 21.94 5.07
C SER A 10 -18.78 21.31 5.64
N ASP A 11 -18.89 20.51 6.71
CA ASP A 11 -17.80 19.68 7.25
C ASP A 11 -17.68 18.36 6.46
N LEU A 12 -17.58 18.44 5.12
CA LEU A 12 -17.22 17.27 4.33
C LEU A 12 -15.76 16.90 4.65
N PRO A 13 -15.45 15.63 4.93
CA PRO A 13 -14.06 15.20 5.08
C PRO A 13 -13.29 15.55 3.79
N PRO A 14 -12.07 16.12 3.89
CA PRO A 14 -11.28 16.45 2.72
C PRO A 14 -11.00 15.19 1.88
N GLY A 15 -11.42 15.21 0.61
CA GLY A 15 -11.08 14.18 -0.36
C GLY A 15 -9.63 14.29 -0.85
N LEU A 16 -9.19 13.39 -1.74
CA LEU A 16 -7.86 13.46 -2.36
C LEU A 16 -7.62 14.69 -3.25
N ASP A 17 -8.65 15.52 -3.47
CA ASP A 17 -8.54 16.81 -4.17
C ASP A 17 -7.83 17.88 -3.34
N ASP A 18 -7.78 17.72 -2.01
CA ASP A 18 -6.97 18.56 -1.13
C ASP A 18 -5.50 18.10 -1.19
N PRO A 19 -4.58 18.92 -1.75
CA PRO A 19 -3.18 18.54 -1.92
C PRO A 19 -2.46 18.21 -0.60
N ASP A 20 -2.87 18.84 0.51
CA ASP A 20 -2.26 18.61 1.82
C ASP A 20 -2.70 17.26 2.42
N TYR A 21 -3.98 16.91 2.25
CA TYR A 21 -4.51 15.61 2.68
C TYR A 21 -3.96 14.45 1.82
N ALA A 22 -3.89 14.64 0.50
CA ALA A 22 -3.34 13.66 -0.43
C ALA A 22 -1.85 13.38 -0.14
N ALA A 23 -1.06 14.41 0.17
CA ALA A 23 0.34 14.26 0.55
C ALA A 23 0.50 13.43 1.85
N PHE A 24 -0.36 13.66 2.83
CA PHE A 24 -0.35 12.90 4.09
C PHE A 24 -0.75 11.43 3.88
N ALA A 25 -1.80 11.16 3.10
CA ALA A 25 -2.22 9.80 2.75
C ALA A 25 -1.12 9.05 1.98
N TRP A 26 -0.45 9.73 1.05
CA TRP A 26 0.64 9.15 0.27
C TRP A 26 1.88 8.84 1.11
N ALA A 27 2.23 9.71 2.05
CA ALA A 27 3.33 9.47 2.98
C ALA A 27 3.09 8.20 3.81
N ARG A 28 1.86 8.00 4.31
CA ARG A 28 1.48 6.78 5.06
C ARG A 28 1.55 5.53 4.20
N PHE A 29 1.01 5.57 2.98
CA PHE A 29 1.10 4.43 2.05
C PHE A 29 2.56 4.05 1.80
N ARG A 30 3.44 5.02 1.53
CA ARG A 30 4.86 4.76 1.29
C ARG A 30 5.56 4.19 2.52
N ALA A 31 5.20 4.63 3.72
CA ALA A 31 5.74 4.06 4.96
C ALA A 31 5.35 2.59 5.13
N ILE A 32 4.09 2.24 4.84
CA ILE A 32 3.61 0.84 4.88
C ILE A 32 4.32 0.00 3.81
N MET A 33 4.43 0.51 2.59
CA MET A 33 5.14 -0.17 1.50
C MET A 33 6.63 -0.36 1.81
N ALA A 34 7.29 0.60 2.47
CA ALA A 34 8.68 0.46 2.89
C ALA A 34 8.86 -0.69 3.90
N TRP A 35 7.95 -0.82 4.88
CA TRP A 35 7.94 -1.95 5.81
C TRP A 35 7.66 -3.28 5.10
N MET A 36 6.75 -3.29 4.13
CA MET A 36 6.45 -4.47 3.32
C MET A 36 7.68 -4.92 2.51
N VAL A 37 8.40 -3.99 1.90
CA VAL A 37 9.64 -4.25 1.16
C VAL A 37 10.72 -4.78 2.10
N LEU A 38 10.84 -4.21 3.30
CA LEU A 38 11.81 -4.69 4.30
C LEU A 38 11.48 -6.11 4.75
N ALA A 39 10.21 -6.41 5.04
CA ALA A 39 9.76 -7.76 5.37
C ALA A 39 10.00 -8.76 4.22
N ALA A 40 9.70 -8.35 2.97
CA ALA A 40 9.96 -9.16 1.79
C ALA A 40 11.47 -9.43 1.60
N ALA A 41 12.31 -8.42 1.79
CA ALA A 41 13.76 -8.55 1.72
C ALA A 41 14.30 -9.50 2.80
N VAL A 42 13.79 -9.41 4.03
CA VAL A 42 14.14 -10.34 5.12
C VAL A 42 13.73 -11.77 4.78
N CYS A 43 12.52 -11.99 4.27
CA CYS A 43 12.07 -13.31 3.83
C CYS A 43 12.96 -13.88 2.72
N VAL A 44 13.27 -13.09 1.69
CA VAL A 44 14.13 -13.50 0.59
C VAL A 44 15.55 -13.81 1.08
N ALA A 45 16.12 -12.97 1.94
CA ALA A 45 17.43 -13.20 2.53
C ALA A 45 17.45 -14.50 3.38
N ALA A 46 16.39 -14.75 4.16
CA ALA A 46 16.25 -15.98 4.94
C ALA A 46 16.18 -17.23 4.06
N ILE A 47 15.44 -17.17 2.94
CA ILE A 47 15.36 -18.28 1.98
C ILE A 47 16.72 -18.53 1.32
N ILE A 48 17.41 -17.47 0.90
CA ILE A 48 18.76 -17.60 0.29
C ILE A 48 19.73 -18.21 1.30
N ALA A 49 19.73 -17.75 2.55
CA ALA A 49 20.59 -18.28 3.61
C ALA A 49 20.27 -19.76 3.90
N ALA A 50 18.99 -20.11 4.05
CA ALA A 50 18.57 -21.50 4.27
C ALA A 50 18.98 -22.42 3.11
N MET A 51 18.82 -21.96 1.86
CA MET A 51 19.25 -22.72 0.68
C MET A 51 20.77 -22.89 0.63
N ALA A 52 21.55 -21.85 0.97
CA ALA A 52 23.00 -21.91 0.98
C ALA A 52 23.51 -22.94 2.00
N HIS A 53 22.84 -23.06 3.14
CA HIS A 53 23.16 -24.05 4.16
C HIS A 53 22.82 -25.49 3.75
N ILE A 54 21.77 -25.71 2.96
CA ILE A 54 21.28 -27.06 2.61
C ILE A 54 21.93 -27.58 1.32
N GLN A 55 22.09 -26.76 0.29
CA GLN A 55 22.49 -27.19 -1.06
C GLN A 55 23.93 -26.81 -1.45
N GLY A 56 24.62 -26.00 -0.65
CA GLY A 56 25.93 -25.43 -1.03
C GLY A 56 25.78 -24.13 -1.83
N PRO A 57 26.85 -23.65 -2.52
CA PRO A 57 26.85 -22.35 -3.18
C PRO A 57 25.72 -22.25 -4.21
N LEU A 58 24.80 -21.29 -4.03
CA LEU A 58 23.70 -21.07 -4.96
C LEU A 58 24.19 -20.47 -6.29
N HIS A 59 23.61 -20.94 -7.38
CA HIS A 59 23.80 -20.37 -8.71
C HIS A 59 22.99 -19.07 -8.85
N LEU A 60 23.48 -18.13 -9.66
CA LEU A 60 22.87 -16.80 -9.84
C LEU A 60 21.41 -16.87 -10.29
N VAL A 61 21.06 -17.84 -11.15
CA VAL A 61 19.70 -18.04 -11.66
C VAL A 61 18.72 -18.34 -10.53
N THR A 62 19.12 -19.16 -9.56
CA THR A 62 18.28 -19.56 -8.43
C THR A 62 18.03 -18.38 -7.48
N MET A 63 19.05 -17.56 -7.23
CA MET A 63 18.89 -16.31 -6.47
C MET A 63 17.91 -15.35 -7.16
N LEU A 64 18.06 -15.15 -8.47
CA LEU A 64 17.17 -14.27 -9.24
C LEU A 64 15.73 -14.81 -9.27
N ALA A 65 15.55 -16.13 -9.37
CA ALA A 65 14.24 -16.77 -9.31
C ALA A 65 13.56 -16.58 -7.94
N VAL A 66 14.30 -16.69 -6.82
CA VAL A 66 13.75 -16.48 -5.47
C VAL A 66 13.42 -15.00 -5.25
N ILE A 67 14.31 -14.08 -5.64
CA ILE A 67 14.08 -12.64 -5.53
C ILE A 67 12.86 -12.24 -6.37
N GLY A 68 12.82 -12.65 -7.63
CA GLY A 68 11.73 -12.31 -8.55
C GLY A 68 10.42 -12.98 -8.19
N GLY A 69 10.44 -14.28 -7.88
CA GLY A 69 9.24 -15.05 -7.56
C GLY A 69 8.68 -14.70 -6.19
N VAL A 70 9.44 -14.92 -5.13
CA VAL A 70 8.97 -14.71 -3.75
C VAL A 70 8.92 -13.22 -3.43
N GLY A 71 10.02 -12.50 -3.67
CA GLY A 71 10.08 -11.06 -3.41
C GLY A 71 9.05 -10.29 -4.24
N GLY A 72 8.97 -10.58 -5.54
CA GLY A 72 7.99 -9.95 -6.43
C GLY A 72 6.55 -10.23 -6.04
N SER A 73 6.20 -11.48 -5.70
CA SER A 73 4.82 -11.81 -5.30
C SER A 73 4.39 -11.12 -4.01
N VAL A 74 5.27 -11.08 -3.00
CA VAL A 74 4.98 -10.40 -1.72
C VAL A 74 4.83 -8.89 -1.92
N MET A 75 5.72 -8.28 -2.71
CA MET A 75 5.61 -6.86 -3.04
C MET A 75 4.34 -6.54 -3.81
N MET A 76 3.95 -7.38 -4.78
CA MET A 76 2.73 -7.19 -5.56
C MET A 76 1.48 -7.30 -4.69
N ALA A 77 1.42 -8.31 -3.82
CA ALA A 77 0.32 -8.45 -2.87
C ALA A 77 0.20 -7.22 -1.95
N GLY A 78 1.33 -6.71 -1.45
CA GLY A 78 1.34 -5.50 -0.64
C GLY A 78 0.94 -4.24 -1.38
N LEU A 79 1.42 -4.08 -2.62
CA LEU A 79 1.05 -2.97 -3.50
C LEU A 79 -0.46 -2.94 -3.73
N LEU A 80 -1.04 -4.08 -4.10
CA LEU A 80 -2.48 -4.20 -4.36
C LEU A 80 -3.30 -3.88 -3.12
N MET A 81 -2.91 -4.41 -1.96
CA MET A 81 -3.61 -4.12 -0.70
C MET A 81 -3.53 -2.63 -0.35
N GLY A 82 -2.37 -2.00 -0.49
CA GLY A 82 -2.22 -0.57 -0.23
C GLY A 82 -3.01 0.31 -1.21
N LEU A 83 -3.04 -0.04 -2.50
CA LEU A 83 -3.82 0.68 -3.50
C LEU A 83 -5.32 0.56 -3.24
N ALA A 84 -5.79 -0.62 -2.80
CA ALA A 84 -7.19 -0.80 -2.39
C ALA A 84 -7.58 0.10 -1.21
N PHE A 85 -6.70 0.27 -0.22
CA PHE A 85 -6.93 1.20 0.90
C PHE A 85 -6.96 2.68 0.49
N LEU A 86 -6.10 3.08 -0.45
CA LEU A 86 -6.15 4.44 -1.01
C LEU A 86 -7.42 4.67 -1.83
N SER A 87 -7.88 3.64 -2.56
CA SER A 87 -9.11 3.68 -3.34
C SER A 87 -10.32 3.92 -2.44
N SER A 88 -10.45 3.18 -1.34
CA SER A 88 -11.60 3.32 -0.42
C SER A 88 -11.58 4.61 0.41
N GLY A 89 -10.41 5.17 0.69
CA GLY A 89 -10.27 6.42 1.46
C GLY A 89 -10.39 7.70 0.63
N SER A 90 -10.65 7.61 -0.69
CA SER A 90 -10.62 8.75 -1.60
C SER A 90 -11.89 9.61 -1.63
N GLY A 91 -12.95 9.22 -0.91
CA GLY A 91 -14.22 9.96 -0.84
C GLY A 91 -15.10 9.84 -2.10
N HIS A 92 -14.71 9.02 -3.08
CA HIS A 92 -15.43 8.89 -4.35
C HIS A 92 -16.87 8.37 -4.18
N ASP A 93 -17.12 7.48 -3.22
CA ASP A 93 -18.47 6.95 -2.95
C ASP A 93 -19.36 7.94 -2.17
N GLU A 94 -18.77 8.92 -1.48
CA GLU A 94 -19.50 9.93 -0.72
C GLU A 94 -20.00 11.06 -1.65
N ASP A 95 -19.28 11.34 -2.73
CA ASP A 95 -19.62 12.38 -3.72
C ASP A 95 -20.80 11.96 -4.66
N VAL A 96 -21.08 10.65 -4.80
CA VAL A 96 -22.19 10.14 -5.63
C VAL A 96 -23.56 10.35 -4.96
N THR A 97 -23.61 10.63 -3.65
CA THR A 97 -24.86 11.01 -2.97
C THR A 97 -25.29 12.46 -3.30
N ARG A 98 -24.53 13.16 -4.15
CA ARG A 98 -24.78 14.52 -4.64
C ARG A 98 -25.05 14.51 -6.15
N ILE A 99 -25.96 13.68 -6.62
CA ILE A 99 -26.65 13.90 -7.91
C ILE A 99 -28.15 13.89 -7.63
N ASP A 100 -28.62 14.97 -6.99
CA ASP A 100 -30.02 15.41 -6.99
C ASP A 100 -30.05 16.94 -7.15
#